data_AF-W0JWW0-F1
#
_entry.id   AF-W0JWW0-F1
#
_cell.length_a   1.000
_cell.length_b   1.000
_cell.length_c   1.000
_cell.angle_alpha   90.00
_cell.angle_beta   90.00
_cell.angle_gamma   90.00
#
_symmetry.space_group_name_H-M   'P 1'
#
loop_
_entity.id
_entity.type
_entity.pdbx_description
1 polymer ?
#
loop_
_entity_poly.entity_id
_entity_poly.type
_entity_poly.pdbx_seq_one_letter_code
_entity_poly.pdbx_strand_id
1 'polypeptide(L)' 'MPIVKTKQAIDDLEAGNVLEVVATDSGSMSDIQGWADGTDGVELLEQVEAGDLYTHYVKKTE' A
#
# COMPACT_ATOMS: atom_id res chain seq x y z
N MET A 1 -8.14 -1.16 -9.86
CA MET A 1 -8.14 -0.48 -8.55
C MET A 1 -7.69 -1.44 -7.43
N PRO A 2 -6.38 -1.62 -7.26
CA PRO A 2 -5.79 -2.50 -6.24
C PRO A 2 -6.10 -2.06 -4.79
N ILE A 3 -6.38 -0.78 -4.57
CA ILE A 3 -6.57 -0.16 -3.25
C ILE A 3 -7.64 -0.81 -2.37
N VAL A 4 -8.73 -1.34 -2.93
CA VAL A 4 -9.79 -1.99 -2.14
C VAL A 4 -9.27 -3.26 -1.48
N LYS A 5 -8.48 -4.05 -2.23
CA LYS A 5 -7.88 -5.28 -1.70
C LYS A 5 -6.77 -4.97 -0.70
N THR A 6 -5.99 -3.92 -0.96
CA THR A 6 -4.96 -3.43 -0.04
C THR A 6 -5.55 -3.04 1.31
N LYS A 7 -6.66 -2.27 1.31
CA LYS A 7 -7.38 -1.87 2.53
C LYS A 7 -7.84 -3.08 3.34
N GLN A 8 -8.48 -4.04 2.68
CA GLN A 8 -8.94 -5.27 3.34
C GLN A 8 -7.78 -6.10 3.90
N ALA A 9 -6.69 -6.23 3.15
CA ALA A 9 -5.55 -7.04 3.56
C ALA A 9 -4.79 -6.43 4.75
N ILE A 10 -4.70 -5.09 4.85
CA ILE A 10 -3.99 -4.45 5.96
C ILE A 10 -4.76 -4.48 7.28
N ASP A 11 -6.10 -4.56 7.22
CA ASP A 11 -6.95 -4.69 8.42
C ASP A 11 -6.75 -6.03 9.14
N ASP A 12 -6.33 -7.07 8.39
CA ASP A 12 -6.02 -8.41 8.93
C ASP A 12 -4.57 -8.53 9.45
N LEU A 13 -3.75 -7.48 9.32
CA LEU A 13 -2.36 -7.50 9.77
C LEU A 13 -2.19 -7.02 11.22
N GLU A 14 -1.19 -7.57 11.90
CA GLU A 14 -0.75 -7.08 13.20
C GLU A 14 0.11 -5.81 13.04
N ALA A 15 0.06 -4.93 14.03
CA ALA A 15 0.94 -3.78 14.11
C ALA A 15 2.43 -4.20 13.98
N GLY A 16 3.17 -3.49 13.14
CA GLY A 16 4.54 -3.78 12.76
C GLY A 16 4.68 -4.60 11.48
N ASN A 17 3.63 -5.26 10.99
CA ASN A 17 3.68 -6.06 9.76
C ASN A 17 3.66 -5.16 8.52
N VAL A 18 4.26 -5.65 7.44
CA VAL A 18 4.35 -4.95 6.15
C VAL A 18 3.59 -5.74 5.10
N LEU A 19 2.71 -5.05 4.39
CA LEU A 19 1.99 -5.51 3.22
C LEU A 19 2.74 -5.07 1.95
N GLU A 20 3.11 -6.03 1.12
CA GLU A 20 3.57 -5.78 -0.24
C GLU A 20 2.36 -5.78 -1.19
N VAL A 21 2.21 -4.71 -1.96
CA VAL A 21 1.16 -4.58 -2.98
C VAL A 21 1.81 -4.47 -4.34
N VAL A 22 1.51 -5.40 -5.24
CA VAL A 22 1.98 -5.37 -6.62
C VAL A 22 0.83 -5.02 -7.55
N ALA A 23 1.05 -4.02 -8.40
CA ALA A 23 0.08 -3.54 -9.37
C ALA A 23 0.73 -3.36 -10.75
N THR A 24 -0.09 -3.38 -11.80
CA THR A 24 0.33 -3.12 -13.19
C THR A 24 -0.27 -1.81 -13.73
N ASP A 25 -0.68 -0.93 -12.82
CA ASP A 25 -1.36 0.33 -13.12
C ASP A 25 -0.63 1.46 -12.40
N SER A 26 -0.15 2.45 -13.16
CA SER A 26 0.64 3.56 -12.63
C SER A 26 -0.16 4.45 -11.67
N GLY A 27 -1.50 4.49 -11.83
CA GLY A 27 -2.39 5.19 -10.91
C GLY A 27 -2.33 4.67 -9.47
N SER A 28 -1.85 3.43 -9.27
CA SER A 28 -1.69 2.86 -7.93
C SER A 28 -0.71 3.63 -7.04
N MET A 29 0.28 4.32 -7.62
CA MET A 29 1.26 5.13 -6.88
C MET A 29 0.56 6.25 -6.10
N SER A 30 -0.22 7.08 -6.81
CA SER A 30 -0.96 8.18 -6.19
C SER A 30 -2.08 7.70 -5.29
N ASP A 31 -2.78 6.62 -5.68
CA ASP A 31 -3.89 6.08 -4.90
C ASP A 31 -3.42 5.54 -3.54
N ILE A 32 -2.34 4.76 -3.53
CA ILE A 32 -1.81 4.15 -2.29
C ILE A 32 -1.16 5.20 -1.40
N GLN A 33 -0.43 6.17 -1.98
CA GLN A 33 0.14 7.26 -1.22
C GLN A 33 -0.95 8.10 -0.54
N GLY A 34 -1.92 8.60 -1.31
CA GLY A 34 -3.00 9.41 -0.75
C GLY A 34 -3.87 8.66 0.26
N TRP A 35 -4.00 7.34 0.11
CA TRP A 35 -4.67 6.51 1.10
C TRP A 35 -3.87 6.35 2.39
N ALA A 36 -2.58 6.02 2.31
CA ALA A 36 -1.73 5.86 3.49
C ALA A 36 -1.63 7.19 4.28
N ASP A 37 -1.43 8.32 3.58
CA ASP A 37 -1.36 9.65 4.20
C ASP A 37 -2.65 10.06 4.93
N GLY A 38 -3.79 9.53 4.49
CA GLY A 38 -5.11 9.83 5.05
C GLY A 38 -5.66 8.78 6.01
N THR A 39 -4.93 7.71 6.29
CA THR A 39 -5.39 6.59 7.13
C THR A 39 -4.50 6.45 8.34
N ASP A 40 -5.08 6.72 9.51
CA ASP A 40 -4.39 6.47 10.78
C ASP A 40 -4.03 4.99 10.91
N GLY A 41 -2.85 4.74 11.44
CA GLY A 41 -2.33 3.39 11.62
C GLY A 41 -1.77 2.70 10.38
N VAL A 42 -1.57 3.45 9.30
CA VAL A 42 -0.97 2.97 8.07
C VAL A 42 0.20 3.88 7.69
N GLU A 43 1.35 3.29 7.40
CA GLU A 43 2.56 4.01 6.99
C GLU A 43 3.04 3.48 5.64
N LEU A 44 3.14 4.34 4.64
CA LEU A 44 3.79 4.00 3.37
C LEU A 44 5.31 4.04 3.55
N LEU A 45 5.97 2.89 3.41
CA LEU A 45 7.43 2.78 3.59
C LEU A 45 8.19 3.09 2.30
N GLU A 46 7.75 2.49 1.19
CA GLU A 46 8.45 2.59 -0.09
C GLU A 46 7.50 2.31 -1.25
N GLN A 47 7.79 2.95 -2.40
CA GLN A 47 7.16 2.63 -3.67
C GLN A 47 8.25 2.46 -4.74
N VAL A 48 8.12 1.40 -5.54
CA VAL A 48 9.07 1.04 -6.58
C VAL A 48 8.35 0.88 -7.90
N GLU A 49 8.84 1.60 -8.93
CA GLU A 49 8.44 1.42 -10.32
C GLU A 49 9.51 0.61 -11.06
N ALA A 50 9.10 -0.52 -11.61
CA ALA A 50 9.96 -1.45 -12.34
C ALA A 50 9.29 -1.89 -13.64
N GLY A 51 9.48 -1.10 -14.71
CA GLY A 51 8.83 -1.34 -16.00
C GLY A 51 7.32 -1.16 -15.87
N ASP A 52 6.55 -2.23 -16.12
CA ASP A 52 5.09 -2.22 -16.03
C ASP A 52 4.56 -2.66 -14.65
N LEU A 53 5.45 -2.82 -13.66
CA LEU A 53 5.11 -3.22 -12.30
C LEU A 53 5.37 -2.09 -11.30
N TYR A 54 4.37 -1.86 -10.45
CA TYR A 54 4.36 -0.88 -9.38
C TYR A 54 4.20 -1.62 -8.05
N THR A 55 5.24 -1.57 -7.22
CA THR A 55 5.28 -2.25 -5.93
C THR A 55 5.21 -1.24 -4.80
N HIS A 56 4.36 -1.48 -3.81
CA HIS A 56 4.15 -0.57 -2.68
C HIS A 56 4.31 -1.35 -1.38
N TYR A 57 5.12 -0.84 -0.46
CA TYR A 57 5.34 -1.41 0.85
C TYR A 57 4.64 -0.57 1.90
N VAL A 58 3.61 -1.14 2.51
CA VAL A 58 2.76 -0.42 3.48
C VAL A 58 2.80 -1.15 4.82
N LYS A 59 3.07 -0.43 5.89
CA LYS A 59 3.17 -0.98 7.24
C LYS A 59 1.93 -0.67 8.05
N LYS A 60 1.41 -1.66 8.77
CA LYS A 60 0.42 -1.46 9.83
C LYS A 60 1.14 -0.93 11.07
N THR A 61 0.79 0.24 11.59
CA THR A 61 1.49 0.82 12.76
C THR A 61 0.75 0.64 14.07
N GLU A 62 -0.53 0.29 14.04
CA GLU A 62 -1.43 0.08 15.19
C GLU A 62 -2.56 -0.88 14.84
#